data_AF-X0SMC9-F1
#
_entry.id   AF-X0SMC9-F1
#
_cell.length_a   1.000
_cell.length_b   1.000
_cell.length_c   1.000
_cell.angle_alpha   90.00
_cell.angle_beta   90.00
_cell.angle_gamma   90.00
#
_symmetry.space_group_name_H-M   'P 1'
#
loop_
_entity.id
_entity.type
_entity.pdbx_description
1 polymer ?
#
loop_
_entity_poly.entity_id
_entity_poly.type
_entity_poly.pdbx_seq_one_letter_code
_entity_poly.pdbx_strand_id
1 'polypeptide(L)'
;VLVEMGFISNLNEEKFLASRQGQDYIASAIFRAFRDYKAFIESKSDFSKAITSSEEEIRFKVQISSLRKQILVNSDYFKGLKNVQEIKMNKTFKYMVGNEIKYKDILEYRDKIKEYFPDAFIIAIKNDKIIPLKEALEEINH
;
A
#
# COMPACT_ATOMS: atom_id res chain seq x y z
N VAL A 1 3.73 -2.25 10.77
CA VAL A 1 3.27 -3.51 10.14
C VAL A 1 4.49 -4.10 9.47
N LEU A 2 4.95 -5.25 9.94
CA LEU A 2 5.94 -6.08 9.27
C LEU A 2 5.17 -7.31 8.82
N VAL A 3 5.15 -7.60 7.53
CA VAL A 3 4.62 -8.84 6.99
C VAL A 3 5.84 -9.51 6.38
N GLU A 4 6.47 -10.42 7.13
CA GLU A 4 7.61 -11.20 6.65
C GLU A 4 7.07 -12.52 6.10
N MET A 5 7.18 -12.70 4.79
CA MET A 5 6.91 -13.97 4.11
C MET A 5 8.08 -14.93 4.36
N GLY A 6 8.12 -15.52 5.56
CA GLY A 6 9.07 -16.57 5.97
C GLY A 6 8.43 -17.97 6.06
N PHE A 7 7.40 -18.24 5.25
CA PHE A 7 6.42 -19.29 5.52
C PHE A 7 6.81 -20.76 5.28
N ILE A 8 8.09 -21.12 5.05
CA ILE A 8 8.43 -22.50 4.60
C ILE A 8 9.57 -23.18 5.38
N SER A 9 10.05 -22.67 6.52
CA SER A 9 11.18 -23.35 7.20
C SER A 9 11.20 -23.39 8.73
N ASN A 10 10.17 -22.92 9.43
CA ASN A 10 10.19 -22.89 10.89
C ASN A 10 8.99 -23.61 11.55
N LEU A 11 9.26 -24.78 12.15
CA LEU A 11 8.28 -25.63 12.85
C LEU A 11 7.60 -24.92 14.03
N ASN A 12 8.25 -23.93 14.64
CA ASN A 12 7.67 -23.18 15.76
C ASN A 12 6.62 -22.17 15.28
N GLU A 13 6.82 -21.59 14.10
CA GLU A 13 5.91 -20.61 13.51
C GLU A 13 4.66 -21.30 12.94
N GLU A 14 4.81 -22.47 12.32
CA GLU A 14 3.71 -23.33 11.90
C GLU A 14 2.78 -23.70 13.07
N LYS A 15 3.36 -24.13 14.21
CA LYS A 15 2.58 -24.44 15.42
C LYS A 15 1.87 -23.21 15.98
N PHE A 16 2.49 -22.04 15.93
CA PHE A 16 1.87 -20.80 16.37
C PHE A 16 0.70 -20.40 15.46
N LEU A 17 0.87 -20.48 14.14
CA LEU A 17 -0.16 -20.23 13.12
C LEU A 17 -1.35 -21.20 13.21
N ALA A 18 -1.08 -22.46 13.57
CA ALA A 18 -2.11 -23.47 13.78
C ALA A 18 -2.84 -23.31 15.13
N SER A 19 -2.23 -22.61 16.10
CA SER A 19 -2.85 -22.39 17.41
C SER A 19 -3.96 -21.34 17.34
N ARG A 20 -4.99 -21.51 18.18
CA ARG A 20 -6.11 -20.54 18.30
C ARG A 20 -5.60 -19.15 18.68
N GLN A 21 -4.64 -19.07 19.60
CA GLN A 21 -4.04 -17.81 20.04
C GLN A 21 -3.28 -17.09 18.92
N GLY A 22 -2.54 -17.81 18.08
CA GLY A 22 -1.86 -17.23 16.91
C GLY A 22 -2.84 -16.75 15.85
N GLN A 23 -3.91 -17.51 15.59
CA GLN A 23 -4.99 -17.08 14.68
C GLN A 23 -5.70 -15.82 15.19
N ASP A 24 -6.05 -15.75 16.48
CA ASP A 24 -6.66 -14.56 17.09
C ASP A 24 -5.74 -13.34 16.98
N TYR A 25 -4.43 -13.53 17.20
CA TYR A 25 -3.44 -12.47 17.08
C TYR A 25 -3.35 -11.93 15.65
N ILE A 26 -3.26 -12.81 14.66
CA ILE A 26 -3.17 -12.46 13.23
C ILE A 26 -4.46 -11.81 12.76
N ALA A 27 -5.62 -12.39 13.07
CA ALA A 27 -6.93 -11.83 12.74
C ALA A 27 -7.08 -10.42 13.30
N SER A 28 -6.66 -10.21 14.56
CA SER A 28 -6.68 -8.89 15.19
C SER A 28 -5.72 -7.91 14.54
N ALA A 29 -4.53 -8.36 14.11
CA ALA A 29 -3.55 -7.52 13.43
C ALA A 29 -4.06 -7.07 12.05
N ILE A 30 -4.63 -8.00 11.29
CA ILE A 30 -5.27 -7.75 10.00
C ILE A 30 -6.46 -6.78 10.16
N PHE A 31 -7.35 -7.05 11.12
CA PHE A 31 -8.49 -6.18 11.41
C PHE A 31 -8.07 -4.75 11.76
N ARG A 32 -7.08 -4.59 12.65
CA ARG A 32 -6.54 -3.27 13.00
C ARG A 32 -5.95 -2.56 11.78
N ALA A 33 -5.22 -3.28 10.93
CA ALA A 33 -4.65 -2.71 9.71
C ALA A 33 -5.75 -2.19 8.76
N PHE A 34 -6.83 -2.95 8.56
CA PHE A 34 -7.96 -2.53 7.73
C PHE A 34 -8.77 -1.39 8.36
N ARG A 35 -9.02 -1.43 9.67
CA ARG A 35 -9.71 -0.35 10.40
C ARG A 35 -8.93 0.95 10.32
N ASP A 36 -7.63 0.91 10.60
CA ASP A 36 -6.75 2.06 10.56
C ASP A 36 -6.64 2.63 9.13
N TYR A 37 -6.64 1.75 8.13
CA TYR A 37 -6.74 2.14 6.72
C TYR A 37 -8.05 2.89 6.43
N LYS A 38 -9.19 2.31 6.82
CA LYS A 38 -10.51 2.94 6.62
C LYS A 38 -10.59 4.32 7.28
N ALA A 39 -10.12 4.45 8.52
CA ALA A 39 -10.11 5.72 9.25
C ALA A 39 -9.24 6.79 8.58
N PHE A 40 -8.08 6.41 8.04
CA PHE A 40 -7.23 7.31 7.27
C PHE A 40 -7.91 7.81 5.99
N ILE A 41 -8.61 6.91 5.28
CA ILE A 41 -9.38 7.27 4.09
C ILE A 41 -10.52 8.23 4.43
N GLU A 42 -11.25 7.98 5.51
CA GLU A 42 -12.34 8.84 5.96
C GLU A 42 -11.85 10.22 6.41
N SER A 43 -10.76 10.30 7.18
CA SER A 43 -10.22 11.57 7.68
C SER A 43 -9.67 12.49 6.58
N LYS A 44 -9.25 11.96 5.43
CA LYS A 44 -8.80 12.77 4.29
C LYS A 44 -9.95 13.28 3.43
N SER A 45 -11.14 12.68 3.52
CA SER A 45 -12.36 13.14 2.82
C SER A 45 -12.76 14.56 3.21
N ASP A 46 -12.56 14.91 4.48
CA ASP A 46 -13.04 16.19 5.02
C ASP A 46 -12.18 17.38 4.59
N PHE A 47 -10.96 17.12 4.11
CA PHE A 47 -10.05 18.15 3.58
C PHE A 47 -10.21 18.42 2.08
N SER A 48 -10.94 17.59 1.32
CA SER A 48 -11.05 17.69 -0.14
C SER A 48 -12.22 18.53 -0.65
N LYS A 49 -12.97 19.22 0.23
CA LYS A 49 -14.13 20.03 -0.20
C LYS A 49 -13.76 21.37 -0.86
N ALA A 50 -12.48 21.68 -0.98
CA ALA A 50 -12.02 22.85 -1.71
C ALA A 50 -10.78 22.49 -2.54
N ILE A 51 -10.98 21.96 -3.76
CA ILE A 51 -10.23 22.24 -5.00
C ILE A 51 -10.85 21.42 -6.16
N THR A 52 -11.68 22.12 -6.92
CA THR A 52 -12.00 22.09 -8.36
C THR A 52 -11.58 20.91 -9.26
N SER A 53 -12.61 20.26 -9.83
CA SER A 53 -12.80 19.86 -11.24
C SER A 53 -11.61 19.34 -12.07
N SER A 54 -11.24 18.09 -11.84
CA SER A 54 -10.73 17.19 -12.88
C SER A 54 -11.18 15.78 -12.52
N GLU A 55 -11.59 15.01 -13.52
CA GLU A 55 -12.38 13.78 -13.46
C GLU A 55 -12.01 12.84 -12.30
N GLU A 56 -12.99 12.07 -11.80
CA GLU A 56 -12.83 11.02 -10.78
C GLU A 56 -11.99 9.84 -11.30
N GLU A 57 -10.82 10.14 -11.88
CA GLU A 57 -9.95 9.24 -12.59
C GLU A 57 -9.14 8.43 -11.59
N ILE A 58 -9.33 7.11 -11.65
CA ILE A 58 -8.53 6.17 -10.86
C ILE A 58 -7.10 6.19 -11.41
N ARG A 59 -6.14 6.42 -10.51
CA ARG A 59 -4.71 6.31 -10.80
C ARG A 59 -4.08 5.19 -9.99
N PHE A 60 -3.31 4.34 -10.64
CA PHE A 60 -2.55 3.29 -10.02
C PHE A 60 -1.13 3.73 -9.68
N LYS A 61 -0.68 3.30 -8.50
CA LYS A 61 0.69 3.50 -8.00
C LYS A 61 1.22 2.20 -7.43
N VAL A 62 2.52 2.13 -7.20
CA VAL A 62 3.18 1.00 -6.57
C VAL A 62 3.67 1.42 -5.18
N GLN A 63 3.15 0.80 -4.13
CA GLN A 63 3.69 0.96 -2.79
C GLN A 63 4.95 0.10 -2.66
N ILE A 64 6.08 0.71 -2.30
CA ILE A 64 7.39 0.03 -2.22
C ILE A 64 7.84 -0.22 -0.78
N SER A 65 7.34 0.57 0.19
CA SER A 65 7.74 0.38 1.58
C SER A 65 6.74 0.99 2.57
N SER A 66 6.79 0.48 3.80
CA SER A 66 6.04 0.95 4.96
C SER A 66 6.94 0.89 6.19
N LEU A 67 7.49 2.02 6.63
CA LEU A 67 8.53 2.11 7.66
C LEU A 67 8.07 2.89 8.88
N ARG A 68 8.48 2.48 10.09
CA ARG A 68 8.21 3.28 11.31
C ARG A 68 9.11 4.52 11.41
N LYS A 69 10.28 4.48 10.77
CA LYS A 69 11.24 5.57 10.69
C LYS A 69 11.08 6.27 9.36
N GLN A 70 11.04 7.60 9.39
CA GLN A 70 11.03 8.42 8.18
C GLN A 70 12.38 8.31 7.46
N ILE A 71 12.33 8.13 6.14
CA ILE A 71 13.46 8.16 5.24
C ILE A 71 13.24 9.27 4.23
N LEU A 72 14.27 10.08 3.98
CA LEU A 72 14.22 11.11 2.95
C LEU A 72 14.03 10.47 1.57
N VAL A 73 13.08 10.99 0.79
CA VAL A 73 12.79 10.50 -0.57
C VAL A 73 13.98 10.60 -1.54
N ASN A 74 14.98 11.44 -1.23
CA ASN A 74 16.22 11.58 -1.99
C ASN A 74 17.41 10.77 -1.41
N SER A 75 17.16 9.91 -0.42
CA SER A 75 18.21 9.06 0.14
C SER A 75 18.60 7.93 -0.82
N ASP A 76 19.78 7.34 -0.59
CA ASP A 76 20.25 6.17 -1.33
C ASP A 76 19.26 4.99 -1.29
N TYR A 77 18.39 4.94 -0.28
CA TYR A 77 17.34 3.93 -0.17
C TYR A 77 16.39 3.94 -1.38
N PHE A 78 16.11 5.11 -1.95
CA PHE A 78 15.23 5.26 -3.13
C PHE A 78 16.03 5.54 -4.41
N LYS A 79 17.33 5.24 -4.42
CA LYS A 79 18.20 5.52 -5.57
C LYS A 79 17.72 4.76 -6.80
N GLY A 80 17.59 5.50 -7.92
CA GLY A 80 17.07 4.96 -9.18
C GLY A 80 15.55 5.09 -9.34
N LEU A 81 14.82 5.46 -8.28
CA LEU A 81 13.39 5.73 -8.35
C LEU A 81 13.13 7.23 -8.57
N LYS A 82 12.21 7.54 -9.48
CA LYS A 82 11.71 8.90 -9.70
C LYS A 82 10.28 8.99 -9.15
N ASN A 83 9.91 10.18 -8.67
CA ASN A 83 8.57 10.50 -8.18
C ASN A 83 8.11 9.68 -6.96
N VAL A 84 9.00 9.48 -6.00
CA VAL A 84 8.64 8.85 -4.71
C VAL A 84 7.72 9.78 -3.94
N GLN A 85 6.54 9.30 -3.58
CA GLN A 85 5.58 9.98 -2.73
C GLN A 85 5.59 9.36 -1.34
N GLU A 86 5.70 10.20 -0.31
CA GLU A 86 5.59 9.81 1.09
C GLU A 86 4.19 10.13 1.61
N ILE A 87 3.57 9.16 2.28
CA ILE A 87 2.34 9.36 3.05
C ILE A 87 2.57 8.88 4.48
N LYS A 88 2.34 9.76 5.46
CA LYS A 88 2.35 9.39 6.87
C LYS A 88 0.96 8.87 7.27
N MET A 89 0.90 7.61 7.71
CA MET A 89 -0.30 6.98 8.26
C MET A 89 -0.01 6.48 9.68
N ASN A 90 -0.67 7.07 10.67
CA ASN A 90 -0.44 6.79 12.09
C ASN A 90 1.04 6.97 12.48
N LYS A 91 1.72 5.87 12.82
CA LYS A 91 3.15 5.82 13.20
C LYS A 91 4.05 5.23 12.12
N THR A 92 3.55 5.11 10.88
CA THR A 92 4.26 4.50 9.76
C THR A 92 4.28 5.45 8.57
N PHE A 93 5.40 5.54 7.88
CA PHE A 93 5.63 6.26 6.64
C PHE A 93 5.53 5.26 5.49
N LYS A 94 4.62 5.53 4.57
CA LYS A 94 4.39 4.73 3.36
C LYS A 94 5.03 5.44 2.19
N TYR A 95 5.73 4.68 1.36
CA TYR A 95 6.42 5.18 0.19
C TYR A 95 5.85 4.54 -1.06
N MET A 96 5.56 5.37 -2.05
CA MET A 96 4.87 4.98 -3.28
C MET A 96 5.58 5.57 -4.49
N VAL A 97 5.54 4.89 -5.62
CA VAL A 97 6.12 5.34 -6.89
C VAL A 97 5.19 5.01 -8.05
N GLY A 98 5.39 5.69 -9.18
CA GLY A 98 4.53 5.53 -10.36
C GLY A 98 3.20 6.26 -10.22
N ASN A 99 2.59 6.57 -11.35
CA ASN A 99 1.31 7.25 -11.43
C ASN A 99 0.69 6.99 -12.81
N GLU A 100 0.04 5.83 -12.96
CA GLU A 100 -0.48 5.37 -14.24
C GLU A 100 -2.00 5.26 -14.21
N ILE A 101 -2.67 5.49 -15.34
CA ILE A 101 -4.14 5.34 -15.44
C ILE A 101 -4.50 3.89 -15.80
N LYS A 102 -3.65 3.23 -16.61
CA LYS A 102 -3.90 1.86 -17.06
C LYS A 102 -3.26 0.85 -16.12
N TYR A 103 -4.03 -0.17 -15.76
CA TYR A 103 -3.53 -1.26 -14.93
C TYR A 103 -2.36 -2.03 -15.58
N LYS A 104 -2.34 -2.16 -16.91
CA LYS A 104 -1.26 -2.85 -17.61
C LYS A 104 0.08 -2.11 -17.46
N ASP A 105 0.07 -0.79 -17.59
CA ASP A 105 1.30 0.03 -17.54
C ASP A 105 1.91 -0.01 -16.12
N ILE A 106 1.06 0.09 -15.08
CA ILE A 106 1.54 -0.04 -13.70
C ILE A 106 2.01 -1.45 -13.36
N LEU A 107 1.46 -2.48 -14.01
CA LEU A 107 1.88 -3.87 -13.81
C LEU A 107 3.31 -4.07 -14.31
N GLU A 108 3.62 -3.61 -15.52
CA GLU A 108 4.97 -3.63 -16.07
C GLU A 108 5.94 -2.78 -15.24
N TYR A 109 5.48 -1.62 -14.76
CA TYR A 109 6.27 -0.79 -13.84
C TYR A 109 6.55 -1.52 -12.53
N ARG A 110 5.54 -2.14 -11.90
CA ARG A 110 5.69 -2.94 -10.68
C ARG A 110 6.73 -4.03 -10.86
N ASP A 111 6.74 -4.74 -11.97
CA ASP A 111 7.69 -5.83 -12.19
C ASP A 111 9.15 -5.33 -12.24
N LYS A 112 9.41 -4.16 -12.83
CA LYS A 112 10.72 -3.49 -12.76
C LYS A 112 11.07 -3.08 -11.32
N ILE A 113 10.09 -2.55 -10.59
CA ILE A 113 10.30 -2.13 -9.20
C ILE A 113 10.56 -3.32 -8.28
N LYS A 114 9.97 -4.49 -8.56
CA LYS A 114 10.15 -5.72 -7.78
C LYS A 114 11.59 -6.24 -7.78
N GLU A 115 12.39 -5.91 -8.78
CA GLU A 115 13.82 -6.24 -8.79
C GLU A 115 14.58 -5.57 -7.63
N TYR A 116 14.11 -4.40 -7.18
CA TYR A 116 14.71 -3.64 -6.08
C TYR A 116 13.90 -3.75 -4.77
N PHE A 117 12.58 -3.90 -4.88
CA PHE A 117 11.64 -3.94 -3.78
C PHE A 117 10.70 -5.15 -3.94
N PRO A 118 11.06 -6.34 -3.43
CA PRO A 118 10.28 -7.56 -3.66
C PRO A 118 8.86 -7.48 -3.09
N ASP A 119 8.66 -6.72 -2.01
CA ASP A 119 7.37 -6.48 -1.36
C ASP A 119 6.52 -5.40 -2.07
N ALA A 120 6.92 -4.95 -3.26
CA ALA A 120 6.19 -3.93 -3.99
C ALA A 120 4.84 -4.44 -4.52
N PHE A 121 3.78 -3.68 -4.24
CA PHE A 121 2.42 -4.01 -4.67
C PHE A 121 1.68 -2.79 -5.22
N ILE A 122 0.70 -3.05 -6.09
CA ILE A 122 -0.10 -2.02 -6.75
C ILE A 122 -1.21 -1.55 -5.80
N ILE A 123 -1.39 -0.24 -5.74
CA ILE A 123 -2.49 0.44 -5.07
C ILE A 123 -3.22 1.30 -6.10
N ALA A 124 -4.53 1.49 -5.90
CA ALA A 124 -5.32 2.41 -6.70
C ALA A 124 -5.69 3.63 -5.86
N ILE A 125 -5.67 4.81 -6.47
CA ILE A 125 -6.00 6.09 -5.85
C ILE A 125 -7.09 6.74 -6.67
N LYS A 126 -8.22 7.06 -6.03
CA LYS A 126 -9.34 7.80 -6.60
C LYS A 126 -9.69 8.94 -5.64
N ASN A 127 -9.83 10.16 -6.14
CA ASN A 127 -10.18 11.32 -5.30
C ASN A 127 -9.26 11.47 -4.07
N ASP A 128 -7.94 11.32 -4.28
CA ASP A 128 -6.90 11.32 -3.22
C ASP A 128 -7.01 10.22 -2.14
N LYS A 129 -7.94 9.27 -2.33
CA LYS A 129 -8.18 8.13 -1.45
C LYS A 129 -7.64 6.87 -2.09
N ILE A 130 -6.91 6.08 -1.30
CA ILE A 130 -6.53 4.74 -1.73
C ILE A 130 -7.80 3.88 -1.73
N ILE A 131 -8.06 3.17 -2.82
CA ILE A 131 -9.15 2.21 -2.94
C ILE A 131 -8.55 0.80 -3.14
N PRO A 132 -9.23 -0.26 -2.68
CA PRO A 132 -8.84 -1.64 -2.96
C PRO A 132 -8.65 -1.86 -4.46
N LEU A 133 -7.59 -2.58 -4.85
CA LEU A 133 -7.30 -2.83 -6.27
C LEU A 133 -8.47 -3.51 -7.00
N LYS A 134 -9.18 -4.40 -6.31
CA LYS A 134 -10.36 -5.08 -6.85
C LYS A 134 -11.46 -4.08 -7.23
N GLU A 135 -11.80 -3.18 -6.31
CA GLU A 135 -12.82 -2.15 -6.50
C GLU A 135 -12.46 -1.21 -7.65
N ALA A 136 -11.19 -0.81 -7.74
CA ALA A 136 -10.67 -0.02 -8.85
C ALA A 136 -10.83 -0.69 -10.22
N LEU A 137 -10.56 -2.00 -10.30
CA LEU A 137 -10.69 -2.76 -11.54
C LEU A 137 -12.16 -2.98 -11.92
N GLU A 138 -13.05 -3.17 -10.95
CA GLU A 138 -14.48 -3.28 -11.21
C GLU A 138 -15.04 -1.97 -11.80
N GLU A 139 -14.57 -0.82 -11.31
CA GLU A 139 -15.05 0.49 -11.77
C GLU A 139 -14.52 0.90 -13.16
N ILE A 140 -13.31 0.50 -13.54
CA ILE A 140 -12.74 0.81 -14.88
C ILE A 140 -13.34 -0.07 -15.97
N ASN A 141 -13.81 -1.27 -15.63
CA ASN A 141 -14.42 -2.20 -16.58
C ASN A 141 -15.93 -2.01 -16.75
N HIS A 142 -16.53 -1.07 -16.00
CA HIS A 142 -17.95 -0.73 -16.06
C HIS A 142 -18.20 0.51 -16.92
#